data_AF-A0A445MEY5-F1
#
_entry.id   AF-A0A445MEY5-F1
#
_cell.length_a   1.000
_cell.length_b   1.000
_cell.length_c   1.000
_cell.angle_alpha   90.00
_cell.angle_beta   90.00
_cell.angle_gamma   90.00
#
_symmetry.space_group_name_H-M   'P 1'
#
loop_
_entity.id
_entity.type
_entity.pdbx_description
1 polymer ?
#
loop_
_entity_poly.entity_id
_entity_poly.type
_entity_poly.pdbx_seq_one_letter_code
_entity_poly.pdbx_strand_id
1 'polypeptide(L)'
;MLKQAFVSQMNLPVATVSGYGPCFSLPLDPGGVAVPSLAFHFDSADMDFPAENYFLVDPSRMASRPMSRCSFHLERSRSNAMATKSD
;
A
#
# COMPACT_ATOMS: atom_id res chain seq x y z
N MET A 1 0.51 -8.86 -7.23
CA MET A 1 -0.14 -9.50 -6.06
C MET A 1 -0.49 -8.51 -4.95
N LEU A 2 0.45 -7.77 -4.32
CA LEU A 2 0.07 -6.79 -3.26
C LEU A 2 -0.72 -5.57 -3.79
N LYS A 3 -0.27 -4.95 -4.88
CA LYS A 3 -0.97 -3.82 -5.53
C LYS A 3 -2.43 -4.14 -5.87
N GLN A 4 -2.69 -5.33 -6.42
CA GLN A 4 -4.04 -5.78 -6.78
C GLN A 4 -4.92 -5.98 -5.53
N ALA A 5 -4.35 -6.52 -4.45
CA ALA A 5 -5.08 -6.70 -3.20
C ALA A 5 -5.52 -5.36 -2.58
N PHE A 6 -4.67 -4.33 -2.63
CA PHE A 6 -5.08 -2.99 -2.21
C PHE A 6 -6.18 -2.43 -3.11
N VAL A 7 -6.06 -2.58 -4.43
CA VAL A 7 -7.09 -2.10 -5.38
C VAL A 7 -8.44 -2.79 -5.14
N SER A 8 -8.45 -4.10 -4.85
CA SER A 8 -9.69 -4.84 -4.60
C SER A 8 -10.34 -4.51 -3.25
N GLN A 9 -9.55 -4.22 -2.21
CA GLN A 9 -10.07 -4.01 -0.86
C GLN A 9 -10.43 -2.56 -0.56
N MET A 10 -9.71 -1.59 -1.13
CA MET A 10 -9.98 -0.16 -0.89
C MET A 10 -11.31 0.29 -1.50
N ASN A 11 -11.79 -0.36 -2.56
CA ASN A 11 -13.04 -0.02 -3.26
C ASN A 11 -13.17 1.48 -3.60
N LEU A 12 -12.05 2.11 -3.95
CA LEU A 12 -11.96 3.52 -4.30
C LEU A 12 -11.41 3.71 -5.73
N PRO A 13 -11.72 4.84 -6.39
CA PRO A 13 -11.14 5.16 -7.68
C PRO A 13 -9.61 5.25 -7.59
N VAL A 14 -8.91 4.59 -8.52
CA VAL A 14 -7.44 4.62 -8.59
C VAL A 14 -6.98 5.93 -9.23
N ALA A 15 -6.10 6.66 -8.55
CA ALA A 15 -5.40 7.81 -9.06
C ALA A 15 -4.00 7.41 -9.55
N THR A 16 -3.51 8.07 -10.61
CA THR A 16 -2.16 7.84 -11.13
C THR A 16 -1.23 8.93 -10.60
N VAL A 17 -0.32 8.56 -9.71
CA VAL A 17 0.75 9.44 -9.20
C VAL A 17 2.09 8.74 -9.46
N SER A 18 3.01 9.42 -10.12
CA SER A 18 4.33 8.89 -10.44
C SER A 18 5.18 8.72 -9.18
N GLY A 19 5.92 7.60 -9.08
CA GLY A 19 6.86 7.36 -7.98
C GLY A 19 6.24 6.71 -6.72
N TYR A 20 4.95 6.43 -6.74
CA TYR A 20 4.24 5.72 -5.67
C TYR A 20 3.69 4.38 -6.17
N GLY A 21 3.25 3.55 -5.23
CA GLY A 21 2.38 2.41 -5.50
C GLY A 21 0.97 2.85 -5.95
N PRO A 22 -0.06 2.00 -5.82
CA PRO A 22 -1.44 2.43 -6.08
C PRO A 22 -1.83 3.64 -5.23
N CYS A 23 -2.42 4.65 -5.86
CA CYS A 23 -3.06 5.77 -5.18
C CYS A 23 -4.57 5.72 -5.37
N PHE A 24 -5.31 6.23 -4.38
CA PHE A 24 -6.77 6.21 -4.35
C PHE A 24 -7.30 7.61 -4.13
N SER A 25 -8.26 8.03 -4.95
CA SER A 25 -8.98 9.29 -4.74
C SER A 25 -9.89 9.17 -3.53
N LEU A 26 -9.73 10.09 -2.58
CA LEU A 26 -10.56 10.17 -1.39
C LEU A 26 -11.79 11.05 -1.65
N PRO A 27 -12.93 10.77 -0.99
CA PRO A 27 -14.05 11.69 -0.94
C PRO A 27 -13.67 12.98 -0.17
N LEU A 28 -14.48 14.03 -0.31
CA LEU A 28 -14.27 15.31 0.38
C LEU A 28 -14.23 15.17 1.91
N ASP A 29 -15.01 14.23 2.45
CA ASP A 29 -14.94 13.84 3.86
C ASP A 29 -14.37 12.41 3.96
N PRO A 30 -13.06 12.26 4.21
CA PRO A 30 -12.41 10.96 4.28
C PRO A 30 -12.57 10.27 5.64
N GLY A 31 -13.27 10.85 6.62
CA GLY A 31 -13.32 10.37 8.01
C GLY A 31 -13.83 8.94 8.22
N GLY A 32 -14.41 8.31 7.19
CA GLY A 32 -14.90 6.93 7.21
C GLY A 32 -14.24 5.98 6.22
N VAL A 33 -13.15 6.38 5.53
CA VAL A 33 -12.46 5.50 4.58
C VAL A 33 -11.67 4.44 5.35
N ALA A 34 -12.17 3.21 5.36
CA ALA A 34 -11.47 2.07 5.94
C ALA A 34 -10.23 1.72 5.11
N VAL A 35 -9.11 1.55 5.81
CA VAL A 35 -7.84 1.13 5.20
C VAL A 35 -7.61 -0.36 5.52
N PRO A 36 -7.31 -1.21 4.53
CA PRO A 36 -7.00 -2.62 4.76
C PRO A 36 -5.78 -2.76 5.66
N SER A 37 -5.85 -3.65 6.66
CA SER A 37 -4.70 -4.00 7.48
C SER A 37 -3.63 -4.70 6.63
N LEU A 38 -2.37 -4.50 6.99
CA LEU A 38 -1.24 -5.16 6.37
C LEU A 38 -0.48 -5.95 7.44
N ALA A 39 -0.47 -7.27 7.29
CA ALA A 39 0.35 -8.17 8.10
C ALA A 39 1.35 -8.89 7.20
N PHE A 40 2.60 -8.98 7.66
CA PHE A 40 3.58 -9.86 7.06
C PHE A 40 3.62 -11.16 7.85
N HIS A 41 3.24 -12.24 7.17
CA HIS A 41 3.29 -13.60 7.69
C HIS A 41 4.68 -14.19 7.44
N PHE A 42 5.38 -14.51 8.52
CA PHE A 42 6.62 -15.28 8.53
C PHE A 42 6.33 -16.69 9.05
N ASP A 43 7.22 -17.65 8.77
CA ASP A 43 7.00 -19.07 9.09
C ASP A 43 6.67 -19.33 10.58
N SER A 44 7.08 -18.42 11.47
CA SER A 44 6.86 -18.55 12.92
C SER A 44 6.23 -17.31 13.58
N ALA A 45 5.84 -16.28 12.82
CA ALA A 45 5.34 -15.03 13.41
C ALA A 45 4.59 -14.17 12.39
N ASP A 46 3.63 -13.39 12.88
CA ASP A 46 2.97 -12.34 12.12
C ASP A 46 3.42 -10.98 12.62
N MET A 47 3.60 -10.04 11.69
CA MET A 47 3.92 -8.64 12.00
C MET A 47 2.89 -7.73 11.37
N ASP A 48 2.05 -7.11 12.20
CA ASP A 48 1.10 -6.09 11.79
C ASP A 48 1.79 -4.74 11.57
N PHE A 49 1.39 -4.06 10.51
CA PHE A 49 1.81 -2.70 10.22
C PHE A 49 0.63 -1.73 10.40
N PRO A 50 0.83 -0.61 11.11
CA PRO A 50 -0.14 0.48 11.13
C PRO A 50 -0.25 1.14 9.74
N ALA A 51 -1.43 1.65 9.40
CA ALA A 51 -1.74 2.19 8.08
C ALA A 51 -0.78 3.29 7.63
N GLU A 52 -0.31 4.09 8.58
CA GLU A 52 0.62 5.19 8.40
C GLU A 52 1.97 4.73 7.83
N ASN A 53 2.33 3.46 8.00
CA ASN A 53 3.60 2.92 7.49
C ASN A 53 3.56 2.57 6.00
N TYR A 54 2.38 2.26 5.45
CA TYR A 54 2.26 1.83 4.04
C TYR A 54 1.34 2.74 3.21
N PHE A 55 0.59 3.65 3.81
CA PHE A 55 -0.19 4.68 3.14
C PHE A 55 0.27 6.09 3.51
N LEU A 56 0.58 6.86 2.48
CA LEU A 56 0.80 8.28 2.55
C LEU A 56 -0.45 9.02 2.08
N VAL A 57 -0.80 10.10 2.77
CA VAL A 57 -1.77 11.06 2.24
C VAL A 57 -0.99 12.07 1.43
N ASP A 58 -1.28 12.19 0.13
CA ASP A 58 -0.73 13.23 -0.72
C ASP A 58 -1.69 14.44 -0.72
N PRO A 59 -1.33 15.56 -0.04
CA PRO A 59 -2.14 16.77 -0.02
C PRO A 59 -2.00 17.63 -1.30
N SER A 60 -1.25 17.20 -2.32
CA SER A 60 -0.96 17.95 -3.54
C SER A 60 -2.19 18.08 -4.46
N ARG A 61 -2.75 19.24 -4.85
CA ARG A 61 -2.32 20.65 -4.83
C ARG A 61 -3.56 21.56 -4.87
N MET A 62 -3.65 22.54 -3.97
CA MET A 62 -4.70 23.57 -3.86
C MET A 62 -6.11 23.05 -3.57
N ALA A 63 -6.91 23.87 -2.88
CA ALA A 63 -8.21 23.61 -2.26
C ALA A 63 -9.36 23.16 -3.21
N SER A 64 -9.05 22.65 -4.41
CA SER A 64 -10.00 22.28 -5.46
C SER A 64 -9.82 20.87 -6.03
N ARG A 65 -8.82 20.09 -5.57
CA ARG A 65 -8.63 18.68 -6.01
C ARG A 65 -8.91 17.70 -4.87
N PRO A 66 -9.59 16.57 -5.15
CA PRO A 66 -9.79 15.53 -4.15
C PRO A 66 -8.44 14.97 -3.69
N MET A 67 -8.25 14.89 -2.37
CA MET A 67 -7.06 14.31 -1.76
C MET A 67 -6.83 12.89 -2.29
N SER A 68 -5.58 12.50 -2.46
CA SER A 68 -5.25 11.13 -2.87
C SER A 68 -4.43 10.44 -1.79
N ARG A 69 -4.74 9.16 -1.53
CA ARG A 69 -3.99 8.32 -0.59
C ARG A 69 -3.17 7.31 -1.38
N CYS A 70 -1.85 7.40 -1.29
CA CYS A 70 -0.89 6.61 -2.05
C CYS A 70 -0.24 5.54 -1.18
N SER A 71 -0.15 4.31 -1.66
CA SER A 71 0.65 3.29 -0.97
C SER A 71 2.13 3.39 -1.35
N PHE A 72 3.02 2.94 -0.47
CA PHE A 72 4.42 2.76 -0.85
C PHE A 72 4.58 1.68 -1.93
N HIS A 73 5.62 1.84 -2.75
CA HIS A 73 6.04 0.82 -3.69
C HIS A 73 6.77 -0.29 -2.94
N LEU A 74 6.00 -1.27 -2.48
CA LEU A 74 6.52 -2.47 -1.81
C LEU A 74 6.89 -3.51 -2.87
N GLU A 75 8.18 -3.60 -3.18
CA GLU A 75 8.70 -4.71 -3.99
C GLU A 75 9.08 -5.88 -3.10
N ARG A 76 8.66 -7.08 -3.50
CA ARG A 76 9.16 -8.31 -2.87
C ARG A 76 10.63 -8.45 -3.23
N SER A 77 11.53 -8.13 -2.30
CA SER A 77 12.95 -8.47 -2.43
C SER A 77 13.08 -9.98 -2.55
N ARG A 78 13.51 -10.48 -3.71
CA ARG A 78 13.89 -11.89 -3.84
C ARG A 78 15.24 -12.04 -3.14
N SER A 79 15.23 -12.56 -1.91
CA SER A 79 16.45 -13.12 -1.33
C SER A 79 16.79 -14.36 -2.15
N ASN A 80 17.90 -14.33 -2.90
CA ASN A 80 18.48 -15.54 -3.45
C ASN A 80 19.01 -16.35 -2.26
N ALA A 81 18.19 -17.25 -1.72
CA ALA A 81 18.69 -18.30 -0.85
C ALA A 81 19.68 -19.12 -1.67
N MET A 82 20.97 -18.94 -1.38
CA MET A 82 22.06 -19.74 -1.90
C MET A 82 21.76 -21.19 -1.54
N ALA A 83 21.35 -21.98 -2.53
CA ALA A 83 21.21 -23.42 -2.37
C ALA A 83 22.56 -23.97 -1.94
N THR A 84 22.68 -24.41 -0.68
CA THR A 84 23.79 -25.24 -0.25
C THR A 84 23.63 -26.59 -0.94
N LYS A 85 24.29 -26.75 -2.09
CA LYS A 85 24.58 -28.07 -2.63
C LYS A 85 25.69 -28.68 -1.78
N SER A 86 25.33 -29.63 -0.93
CA SER A 86 26.25 -30.57 -0.31
C SER A 86 26.64 -31.61 -1.36
N ASP A 87 27.94 -31.71 -1.65
CA ASP A 87 28.62 -32.90 -2.15
C ASP A 87 30.07 -32.85 -1.62
#